data_AF-A0A453CMZ1-F1
#
_entry.id   AF-A0A453CMZ1-F1
#
_cell.length_a   1.000
_cell.length_b   1.000
_cell.length_c   1.000
_cell.angle_alpha   90.00
_cell.angle_beta   90.00
_cell.angle_gamma   90.00
#
_symmetry.space_group_name_H-M   'P 1'
#
loop_
_entity.id
_entity.type
_entity.pdbx_description
1 polymer ?
#
loop_
_entity_poly.entity_id
_entity_poly.type
_entity_poly.pdbx_seq_one_letter_code
_entity_poly.pdbx_strand_id
1 'polypeptide(L)'
;MSRSKIEQHNPQSATPSSLLQMMDLYPPGSSSRDLTCSYCHLIQPPRTKHCHDCDKCILQFDHHCTWLGTCIGIRNHCRFWWYIFGQASLVIWTVALYIQFLHVDMNGSWLKGLTGLTLLLPLIVILIVLLILLMLHTYLALTNQTTYEIARRKRISYLRYEMAED
;
A
#
# COMPACT_ATOMS: atom_id res chain seq x y z
N MET A 1 14.07 12.69 21.08
CA MET A 1 13.29 13.21 19.93
C MET A 1 11.82 13.05 20.24
N SER A 2 11.11 14.18 20.27
CA SER A 2 9.79 14.37 20.88
C SER A 2 8.69 13.54 20.19
N ARG A 3 7.98 12.72 20.97
CA ARG A 3 6.70 12.11 20.59
C ARG A 3 5.71 13.27 20.39
N SER A 4 5.38 13.61 19.15
CA SER A 4 4.23 14.47 18.88
C SER A 4 2.98 13.74 19.38
N LYS A 5 2.34 14.34 20.38
CA LYS A 5 0.97 13.99 20.79
C LYS A 5 0.09 14.14 19.56
N ILE A 6 -0.25 13.01 18.93
CA ILE A 6 -1.41 12.96 18.06
C ILE A 6 -2.59 13.11 19.01
N GLU A 7 -3.24 14.27 18.97
CA GLU A 7 -4.52 14.50 19.64
C GLU A 7 -5.45 13.34 19.26
N GLN A 8 -5.71 12.48 20.25
CA GLN A 8 -6.79 11.51 20.18
C GLN A 8 -8.08 12.33 20.23
N HIS A 9 -8.63 12.64 19.06
CA HIS A 9 -9.93 13.29 18.99
C HIS A 9 -10.95 12.36 19.64
N ASN A 10 -11.50 12.78 20.77
CA ASN A 10 -12.52 12.05 21.51
C ASN A 10 -13.73 11.78 20.57
N PRO A 11 -14.18 10.53 20.37
CA PRO A 11 -15.31 10.23 19.48
C PRO A 11 -16.63 10.88 19.91
N GLN A 12 -16.75 11.37 21.15
CA GLN A 12 -17.92 12.12 21.62
C GLN A 12 -17.95 13.59 21.16
N SER A 13 -16.91 14.09 20.46
CA SER A 13 -16.87 15.49 20.01
C SER A 13 -17.32 15.70 18.56
N ALA A 14 -17.81 14.68 17.86
CA ALA A 14 -18.38 14.86 16.54
C ALA A 14 -19.72 15.61 16.68
N THR A 15 -19.78 16.83 16.17
CA THR A 15 -21.03 17.60 16.17
C THR A 15 -22.06 16.87 15.30
N PRO A 16 -23.38 16.97 15.60
CA PRO A 16 -24.42 16.35 14.79
C PRO A 16 -24.32 16.71 13.30
N SER A 17 -23.85 17.92 12.99
CA SER A 17 -23.57 18.38 11.63
C SER A 17 -22.45 17.59 10.94
N SER A 18 -21.33 17.34 11.63
CA SER A 18 -20.20 16.58 11.06
C SER A 18 -20.54 15.12 10.76
N LEU A 19 -21.42 14.52 11.57
CA LEU A 19 -21.90 13.15 11.36
C LEU A 19 -22.79 13.03 10.15
N LEU A 20 -23.75 13.95 9.99
CA LEU A 20 -24.60 14.01 8.81
C LEU A 20 -23.75 14.17 7.54
N GLN A 21 -22.78 15.08 7.57
CA GLN A 21 -21.88 15.33 6.45
C GLN A 21 -21.04 14.11 6.06
N MET A 22 -20.65 13.28 7.03
CA MET A 22 -19.95 12.02 6.77
C MET A 22 -20.90 10.94 6.24
N MET A 23 -22.13 10.88 6.73
CA MET A 23 -23.15 9.94 6.26
C MET A 23 -23.58 10.21 4.81
N ASP A 24 -23.54 11.47 4.36
CA ASP A 24 -23.79 11.84 2.96
C ASP A 24 -22.77 11.24 1.97
N LEU A 25 -21.62 10.76 2.46
CA LEU A 25 -20.61 10.09 1.65
C LEU A 25 -20.89 8.59 1.43
N TYR A 26 -21.94 8.05 2.04
CA TYR A 26 -22.29 6.63 1.99
C TYR A 26 -23.61 6.40 1.25
N PRO A 27 -23.80 5.22 0.63
CA PRO A 27 -25.07 4.91 -0.02
C PRO A 27 -26.23 4.91 0.97
N PRO A 28 -27.45 5.26 0.52
CA PRO A 28 -28.66 5.27 1.35
C PRO A 28 -28.86 3.93 2.06
N GLY A 29 -29.25 3.98 3.35
CA GLY A 29 -29.43 2.79 4.19
C GLY A 29 -28.18 2.33 4.96
N SER A 30 -27.05 3.02 4.80
CA SER A 30 -25.86 2.80 5.65
C SER A 30 -26.10 3.28 7.08
N SER A 31 -25.82 2.45 8.09
CA SER A 31 -25.97 2.83 9.50
C SER A 31 -24.65 3.29 10.11
N SER A 32 -24.68 4.25 11.03
CA SER A 32 -23.49 4.72 11.75
C SER A 32 -22.79 3.61 12.54
N ARG A 33 -23.55 2.60 13.00
CA ARG A 33 -23.01 1.42 13.70
C ARG A 33 -22.11 0.59 12.80
N ASP A 34 -22.49 0.40 11.54
CA ASP A 34 -21.72 -0.39 10.56
C ASP A 34 -20.41 0.31 10.13
N LEU A 35 -20.38 1.65 10.27
CA LEU A 35 -19.25 2.50 9.91
C LEU A 35 -18.30 2.75 11.09
N THR A 36 -18.71 2.37 12.31
CA THR A 36 -17.92 2.61 13.51
C THR A 36 -16.84 1.53 13.67
N CYS A 37 -15.60 1.95 13.87
CA CYS A 37 -14.52 1.06 14.23
C CYS A 37 -14.75 0.52 15.66
N SER A 38 -14.78 -0.80 15.83
CA SER A 38 -14.95 -1.44 17.14
C SER A 38 -13.75 -1.25 18.09
N TYR A 39 -12.56 -0.94 17.55
CA TYR A 39 -11.32 -0.77 18.33
C TYR A 39 -11.05 0.68 18.68
N CYS A 40 -11.14 1.57 17.69
CA CYS A 40 -10.87 3.00 17.91
C CYS A 40 -12.11 3.79 18.33
N HIS A 41 -13.31 3.18 18.31
CA HIS A 41 -14.60 3.81 18.63
C HIS A 41 -14.89 5.09 17.84
N LEU A 42 -14.32 5.22 16.64
CA LEU A 42 -14.53 6.34 15.73
C LEU A 42 -15.31 5.89 14.49
N ILE A 43 -16.15 6.77 13.97
CA ILE A 43 -16.83 6.55 12.69
C ILE A 43 -15.78 6.68 11.59
N GLN A 44 -15.66 5.64 10.79
CA GLN A 44 -14.70 5.56 9.70
C GLN A 44 -15.26 6.32 8.49
N PRO A 45 -14.55 7.32 7.94
CA PRO A 45 -14.87 7.83 6.61
C PRO A 45 -14.74 6.76 5.54
N PRO A 46 -15.26 6.97 4.32
CA PRO A 46 -15.10 6.04 3.21
C PRO A 46 -13.64 5.64 3.00
N ARG A 47 -13.42 4.40 2.56
CA ARG A 47 -12.09 3.83 2.30
C ARG A 47 -11.16 3.75 3.54
N THR A 48 -11.65 4.04 4.74
CA THR A 48 -10.87 3.93 5.99
C THR A 48 -10.97 2.53 6.59
N LYS A 49 -9.84 2.01 7.10
CA LYS A 49 -9.82 0.73 7.84
C LYS A 49 -8.88 0.78 9.04
N HIS A 50 -9.23 0.03 10.07
CA HIS A 50 -8.35 -0.20 11.21
C HIS A 50 -7.31 -1.25 10.84
N CYS A 51 -6.03 -0.93 11.06
CA CYS A 51 -4.94 -1.89 10.95
C CYS A 51 -4.53 -2.30 12.36
N HIS A 52 -4.60 -3.60 12.63
CA HIS A 52 -4.22 -4.19 13.91
C HIS A 52 -2.73 -4.02 14.22
N ASP A 53 -1.87 -4.19 13.22
CA ASP A 53 -0.41 -4.06 13.39
C ASP A 53 0.01 -2.62 13.73
N CYS A 54 -0.70 -1.63 13.17
CA CYS A 54 -0.48 -0.21 13.42
C CYS A 54 -1.32 0.34 14.61
N ASP A 55 -2.24 -0.46 15.16
CA ASP A 55 -3.28 -0.12 16.15
C ASP A 55 -3.96 1.24 15.92
N LYS A 56 -4.36 1.51 14.67
CA LYS A 56 -5.03 2.76 14.30
C LYS A 56 -5.82 2.65 13.00
N CYS A 57 -6.80 3.53 12.85
CA CYS A 57 -7.52 3.73 11.58
C CYS A 57 -6.66 4.48 10.57
N ILE A 58 -6.58 3.95 9.35
CA ILE A 58 -5.82 4.49 8.23
C ILE A 58 -6.81 4.94 7.15
N LEU A 59 -6.80 6.23 6.82
CA LEU A 59 -7.61 6.80 5.74
C LEU A 59 -7.10 6.33 4.38
N GLN A 60 -8.03 5.97 3.49
CA GLN A 60 -7.75 5.36 2.19
C GLN A 60 -6.76 4.20 2.32
N PHE A 61 -7.10 3.24 3.19
CA PHE A 61 -6.23 2.12 3.52
C PHE A 61 -5.92 1.30 2.27
N ASP A 62 -4.64 1.08 2.02
CA ASP A 62 -4.15 0.23 0.94
C ASP A 62 -3.69 -1.12 1.48
N HIS A 63 -2.67 -1.13 2.34
CA HIS A 63 -2.22 -2.32 3.06
C HIS A 63 -1.32 -1.96 4.24
N HIS A 64 -1.08 -2.92 5.13
CA HIS A 64 0.06 -2.86 6.06
C HIS A 64 1.28 -3.46 5.35
N CYS A 65 2.30 -2.65 5.11
CA CYS A 65 3.52 -3.13 4.46
C CYS A 65 4.48 -3.66 5.52
N THR A 66 4.63 -4.98 5.60
CA THR A 66 5.55 -5.65 6.54
C THR A 66 7.00 -5.25 6.29
N TRP A 67 7.38 -4.99 5.03
CA TRP A 67 8.73 -4.58 4.65
C TRP A 67 9.11 -3.20 5.17
N LEU A 68 8.15 -2.28 5.26
CA LEU A 68 8.37 -0.93 5.77
C LEU A 68 7.96 -0.77 7.23
N GLY A 69 7.38 -1.81 7.83
CA GLY A 69 6.83 -1.78 9.20
C GLY A 69 5.77 -0.70 9.39
N THR A 70 5.05 -0.33 8.33
CA THR A 70 4.09 0.78 8.36
C THR A 70 2.94 0.59 7.39
N CYS A 71 1.83 1.25 7.71
CA CYS A 71 0.64 1.26 6.89
C CYS A 71 0.81 2.17 5.66
N ILE A 72 0.38 1.69 4.49
CA ILE A 72 0.23 2.47 3.26
C ILE A 72 -1.22 2.96 3.16
N GLY A 73 -1.39 4.25 2.99
CA GLY A 73 -2.68 4.90 2.79
C GLY A 73 -2.51 6.30 2.22
N ILE A 74 -3.53 7.15 2.34
CA ILE A 74 -3.59 8.44 1.61
C ILE A 74 -2.32 9.31 1.77
N ARG A 75 -1.73 9.34 2.97
CA ARG A 75 -0.62 10.24 3.30
C ARG A 75 0.72 9.82 2.71
N ASN A 76 0.88 8.55 2.32
CA ASN A 76 2.15 8.00 1.85
C ASN A 76 2.05 7.13 0.59
N HIS A 77 0.86 6.93 0.01
CA HIS A 77 0.68 6.09 -1.18
C HIS A 77 1.55 6.54 -2.36
N CYS A 78 1.63 7.85 -2.63
CA CYS A 78 2.52 8.39 -3.68
C CYS A 78 4.01 8.15 -3.37
N ARG A 79 4.42 8.31 -2.11
CA ARG A 79 5.81 8.03 -1.69
C ARG A 79 6.15 6.54 -1.82
N PHE A 80 5.19 5.66 -1.54
CA PHE A 80 5.34 4.22 -1.69
C PHE A 80 5.55 3.82 -3.15
N TRP A 81 4.82 4.43 -4.09
CA TRP A 81 5.04 4.22 -5.51
C TRP A 81 6.46 4.63 -5.94
N TRP A 82 6.92 5.82 -5.54
CA TRP A 82 8.30 6.27 -5.82
C TRP A 82 9.36 5.40 -5.16
N TYR A 83 9.09 4.86 -3.98
CA TYR A 83 9.96 3.89 -3.33
C TYR A 83 10.11 2.63 -4.18
N ILE A 84 9.03 2.03 -4.68
CA ILE A 84 9.09 0.84 -5.55
C ILE A 84 9.85 1.16 -6.85
N PHE A 85 9.54 2.30 -7.47
CA PHE A 85 10.22 2.76 -8.69
C PHE A 85 11.73 2.89 -8.47
N GLY A 86 12.14 3.59 -7.39
CA GLY A 86 13.55 3.75 -7.05
C GLY A 86 14.26 2.42 -6.78
N GLN A 87 13.61 1.48 -6.08
CA GLN A 87 14.16 0.14 -5.87
C GLN A 87 14.34 -0.62 -7.18
N ALA A 88 13.37 -0.55 -8.09
CA ALA A 88 13.49 -1.17 -9.41
C ALA A 88 14.65 -0.55 -10.22
N SER A 89 14.77 0.78 -10.24
CA SER A 89 15.88 1.48 -10.90
C SER A 89 17.24 1.10 -10.31
N LEU A 90 17.35 0.99 -8.99
CA LEU A 90 18.59 0.59 -8.31
C LEU A 90 18.99 -0.84 -8.67
N VAL A 91 18.03 -1.78 -8.70
CA VAL A 91 18.30 -3.16 -9.09
C VAL A 91 18.72 -3.26 -10.55
N ILE A 92 18.06 -2.52 -11.47
CA ILE A 92 18.45 -2.45 -12.88
C ILE A 92 19.88 -1.94 -13.02
N TRP A 93 20.22 -0.85 -12.33
CA TRP A 93 21.57 -0.29 -12.33
C TRP A 93 22.60 -1.29 -11.81
N THR A 94 22.28 -1.97 -10.71
CA THR A 94 23.15 -2.99 -10.11
C THR A 94 23.39 -4.17 -11.07
N VAL A 95 22.34 -4.66 -11.73
CA VAL A 95 22.45 -5.74 -12.73
C VAL A 95 23.32 -5.29 -13.91
N ALA A 96 23.16 -4.06 -14.40
CA ALA A 96 23.96 -3.52 -15.49
C ALA A 96 25.45 -3.45 -15.12
N LEU A 97 25.79 -2.91 -13.95
CA LEU A 97 27.16 -2.88 -13.45
C LEU A 97 27.75 -4.28 -13.27
N TYR A 98 26.93 -5.23 -12.79
CA TYR A 98 27.36 -6.60 -12.57
C TYR A 98 27.67 -7.33 -13.89
N ILE A 99 26.83 -7.15 -14.92
CA ILE A 99 27.10 -7.69 -16.25
C ILE A 99 28.39 -7.10 -16.85
N GLN A 100 28.61 -5.79 -16.69
CA GLN A 100 29.84 -5.15 -17.13
C GLN A 100 31.08 -5.72 -16.43
N PHE A 101 31.00 -5.92 -15.11
CA PHE A 101 32.07 -6.54 -14.33
C PHE A 101 32.40 -7.96 -14.84
N LEU A 102 31.38 -8.79 -15.09
CA LEU A 102 31.58 -10.14 -15.61
C LEU A 102 32.21 -10.15 -17.01
N HIS A 103 31.87 -9.17 -17.86
CA HIS A 103 32.39 -9.08 -19.23
C HIS A 103 33.88 -8.67 -19.28
N VAL A 104 34.36 -7.87 -18.31
CA VAL A 104 35.76 -7.45 -18.21
C VAL A 104 36.66 -8.59 -17.72
N ASP A 105 36.13 -9.54 -16.96
CA ASP A 105 36.91 -10.58 -16.25
C ASP A 105 36.74 -12.00 -16.85
N MET A 106 36.56 -12.07 -18.18
CA MET A 106 36.33 -13.31 -18.96
C MET A 106 37.50 -14.31 -18.96
N ASN A 107 38.62 -14.00 -18.28
CA ASN A 107 39.77 -14.91 -18.07
C ASN A 107 39.67 -15.70 -16.74
N GLY A 108 38.50 -15.71 -16.10
CA GLY A 108 38.26 -16.28 -14.78
C GLY A 108 38.05 -17.79 -14.71
N SER A 109 38.62 -18.42 -13.67
CA SER A 109 38.31 -19.79 -13.22
C SER A 109 36.80 -20.04 -13.09
N TRP A 110 36.35 -21.29 -13.28
CA TRP A 110 34.95 -21.76 -13.18
C TRP A 110 34.20 -21.22 -11.94
N LEU A 111 34.93 -20.98 -10.85
CA LEU A 111 34.40 -20.41 -9.62
C LEU A 111 33.79 -19.01 -9.82
N LYS A 112 34.37 -18.16 -10.68
CA LYS A 112 33.83 -16.84 -11.01
C LYS A 112 32.50 -16.92 -11.75
N GLY A 113 32.35 -17.92 -12.63
CA GLY A 113 31.08 -18.18 -13.32
C GLY A 113 29.99 -18.65 -12.36
N LEU A 114 30.35 -19.52 -11.41
CA LEU A 114 29.43 -19.97 -10.36
C LEU A 114 29.02 -18.82 -9.45
N THR A 115 29.97 -18.03 -8.94
CA THR A 115 29.67 -16.83 -8.13
C THR A 115 28.84 -15.82 -8.93
N GLY A 116 29.20 -15.63 -10.20
CA GLY A 116 28.46 -14.93 -11.25
C GLY A 116 26.96 -15.22 -11.20
N LEU A 117 26.63 -16.48 -11.44
CA LEU A 117 25.25 -16.97 -11.52
C LEU A 117 24.52 -16.89 -10.17
N THR A 118 25.18 -17.22 -9.06
CA THR A 118 24.56 -17.23 -7.72
C THR A 118 24.05 -15.86 -7.28
N LEU A 119 24.70 -14.76 -7.69
CA LEU A 119 24.26 -13.41 -7.36
C LEU A 119 23.33 -12.79 -8.41
N LEU A 120 23.46 -13.16 -9.68
CA LEU A 120 22.61 -12.61 -10.75
C LEU A 120 21.17 -13.12 -10.66
N LEU A 121 20.98 -14.42 -10.45
CA LEU A 121 19.64 -15.03 -10.37
C LEU A 121 18.72 -14.36 -9.35
N PRO A 122 19.10 -14.15 -8.07
CA PRO A 122 18.24 -13.49 -7.11
C PRO A 122 17.95 -12.03 -7.48
N LEU A 123 18.90 -11.30 -8.07
CA LEU A 123 18.67 -9.93 -8.53
C LEU A 123 17.61 -9.87 -9.65
N ILE A 124 17.63 -10.82 -10.58
CA ILE A 124 16.61 -10.94 -11.63
C ILE A 124 15.24 -11.28 -11.03
N VAL A 125 15.17 -12.21 -10.08
CA VAL A 125 13.91 -12.56 -9.41
C VAL A 125 13.35 -11.35 -8.64
N ILE A 126 14.20 -10.63 -7.90
CA ILE A 126 13.81 -9.40 -7.19
C ILE A 126 13.31 -8.35 -8.18
N LEU A 127 14.00 -8.17 -9.31
CA LEU A 127 13.57 -7.22 -10.34
C LEU A 127 12.19 -7.57 -10.90
N ILE A 128 11.93 -8.84 -11.21
CA ILE A 128 10.62 -9.29 -11.71
C ILE A 128 9.52 -8.97 -10.69
N VAL A 129 9.73 -9.26 -9.40
CA VAL A 129 8.76 -8.96 -8.34
C VAL A 129 8.51 -7.46 -8.22
N LEU A 130 9.57 -6.63 -8.26
CA LEU A 130 9.45 -5.18 -8.20
C LEU A 130 8.70 -4.61 -9.41
N LEU A 131 8.93 -5.13 -10.61
CA LEU A 131 8.23 -4.70 -11.82
C LEU A 131 6.75 -5.06 -11.76
N ILE A 132 6.39 -6.27 -11.31
CA ILE A 132 4.98 -6.67 -11.10
C ILE A 132 4.31 -5.73 -10.09
N LEU A 133 4.98 -5.46 -8.96
CA LEU A 133 4.45 -4.57 -7.94
C LEU A 133 4.29 -3.13 -8.48
N LEU A 134 5.26 -2.63 -9.24
CA LEU A 134 5.19 -1.31 -9.86
C LEU A 134 4.05 -1.22 -10.87
N MET A 135 3.88 -2.21 -11.74
CA MET A 135 2.76 -2.27 -12.68
C MET A 135 1.41 -2.28 -11.97
N LEU A 136 1.27 -3.10 -10.92
CA LEU A 136 0.06 -3.16 -10.10
C LEU A 136 -0.26 -1.80 -9.47
N HIS A 137 0.68 -1.18 -8.74
CA HIS A 137 0.44 0.10 -8.09
C HIS A 137 0.24 1.25 -9.08
N THR A 138 0.82 1.15 -10.29
CA THR A 138 0.53 2.09 -11.38
C THR A 138 -0.92 1.94 -11.85
N TYR A 139 -1.38 0.71 -12.08
CA TYR A 139 -2.79 0.44 -12.42
C TYR A 139 -3.75 0.94 -11.32
N LEU A 140 -3.45 0.67 -10.06
CA LEU A 140 -4.23 1.16 -8.91
C LEU A 140 -4.31 2.69 -8.87
N ALA A 141 -3.18 3.37 -9.10
CA ALA A 141 -3.14 4.83 -9.14
C ALA A 141 -3.98 5.40 -10.30
N LEU A 142 -3.87 4.80 -11.50
CA LEU A 142 -4.63 5.22 -12.68
C LEU A 142 -6.14 4.98 -12.55
N THR A 143 -6.54 3.95 -11.80
CA THR A 143 -7.96 3.62 -11.57
C THR A 143 -8.51 4.18 -10.26
N ASN A 144 -7.71 4.95 -9.52
CA ASN A 144 -8.04 5.48 -8.19
C ASN A 144 -8.54 4.40 -7.20
N GLN A 145 -8.01 3.18 -7.30
CA GLN A 145 -8.34 2.06 -6.43
C GLN A 145 -7.20 1.79 -5.43
N THR A 146 -7.52 1.19 -4.29
CA THR A 146 -6.51 0.59 -3.40
C THR A 146 -6.48 -0.92 -3.57
N THR A 147 -5.34 -1.53 -3.22
CA THR A 147 -5.14 -2.98 -3.15
C THR A 147 -6.20 -3.63 -2.27
N TYR A 148 -6.53 -3.00 -1.14
CA TYR A 148 -7.59 -3.45 -0.24
C TYR A 148 -8.96 -3.47 -0.93
N GLU A 149 -9.30 -2.44 -1.70
CA GLU A 149 -10.58 -2.35 -2.40
C GLU A 149 -10.72 -3.43 -3.46
N ILE A 150 -9.66 -3.73 -4.21
CA ILE A 150 -9.67 -4.86 -5.15
C ILE A 150 -9.85 -6.18 -4.40
N ALA A 151 -9.04 -6.43 -3.36
CA ALA A 151 -9.04 -7.69 -2.63
C ALA A 151 -10.34 -7.94 -1.85
N ARG A 152 -11.02 -6.88 -1.40
CA ARG A 152 -12.22 -6.96 -0.55
C ARG A 152 -13.47 -6.37 -1.19
N ARG A 153 -13.48 -6.15 -2.52
CA ARG A 153 -14.59 -5.53 -3.27
C ARG A 153 -15.98 -6.03 -2.83
N LYS A 154 -16.17 -7.36 -2.79
CA LYS A 154 -17.46 -8.00 -2.42
C LYS A 154 -17.92 -7.73 -0.98
N ARG A 155 -17.03 -7.31 -0.09
CA ARG A 155 -17.32 -7.03 1.33
C ARG A 155 -17.50 -5.54 1.62
N ILE A 156 -17.27 -4.68 0.64
CA ILE A 156 -17.34 -3.22 0.81
C ILE A 156 -18.73 -2.77 0.37
N SER A 157 -19.48 -2.16 1.29
CA SER A 157 -20.89 -1.81 1.09
C SER A 157 -21.13 -0.86 -0.08
N TYR A 158 -20.33 0.21 -0.18
CA TYR A 158 -20.46 1.21 -1.24
C TYR A 158 -20.10 0.68 -2.63
N LEU A 159 -19.06 -0.16 -2.75
CA LEU A 159 -18.70 -0.80 -4.03
C LEU A 159 -19.72 -1.85 -4.48
N ARG A 160 -20.41 -2.51 -3.53
CA ARG A 160 -21.49 -3.45 -3.86
C ARG A 160 -22.72 -2.73 -4.39
N TYR A 161 -22.99 -1.52 -3.89
CA TYR A 161 -24.11 -0.70 -4.34
C TYR A 161 -23.95 -0.30 -5.81
N GLU A 162 -22.76 0.19 -6.20
CA GLU A 162 -22.43 0.51 -7.60
C GLU A 162 -22.67 -0.70 -8.55
N MET A 163 -22.25 -1.90 -8.15
CA MET A 163 -22.48 -3.12 -8.94
C MET A 163 -23.95 -3.56 -9.06
N ALA A 164 -24.85 -3.06 -8.20
CA ALA A 164 -26.26 -3.40 -8.25
C ALA A 164 -27.07 -2.42 -9.11
N GLU A 165 -26.47 -1.28 -9.47
CA GLU A 165 -27.08 -0.26 -10.35
C GLU A 165 -26.66 -0.43 -11.83
N ASP A 166 -25.53 -1.11 -12.09
CA ASP A 166 -25.06 -1.50 -13.43
C ASP A 166 -25.74 -2.78 -13.96
#